data_AF-A0A9D1ZE38-F1
#
_entry.id   AF-A0A9D1ZE38-F1
#
_cell.length_a   1.000
_cell.length_b   1.000
_cell.length_c   1.000
_cell.angle_alpha   90.00
_cell.angle_beta   90.00
_cell.angle_gamma   90.00
#
_symmetry.space_group_name_H-M   'P 1'
#
loop_
_entity.id
_entity.type
_entity.pdbx_description
1 polymer ?
#
loop_
_entity_poly.entity_id
_entity_poly.type
_entity_poly.pdbx_seq_one_letter_code
_entity_poly.pdbx_strand_id
1 'polypeptide(L)'
;MMKRVFKISLIVTVVSLLITLVLLPFGVRSMLDTANKWAEYTTYEVEYEQPAEGITQVNVKFTGREWMSCGVEQQSSGENITLSTSGLQLYDITTTSETDGTVLNLTVDFQVKPEFEQLASLARVSNMIQTNLKVPLGVAVSFDESSCQISSYVSQDDQHWVMNGFHDYAQEPLTWNSTIREALYQYAVGAYTRAEFDSAFDRAAADILADVNDTVRNSERAAASEATQWEYAEPMEPDYDNGESAYTEVIIDKGEEYGSKTLPENTAALVEAYLDAVQEYLAVSVDCWCAMNSNTIPALKTVDTSLDTLRSQRTAAQQKVTEARRALADAVDGCVYHEYIYSALQLG
;
A
#
# COMPACT_ATOMS: atom_id res chain seq x y z
N MET A 1 28.16 -13.04 16.38
CA MET A 1 29.47 -12.60 15.83
C MET A 1 29.19 -11.52 14.79
N MET A 2 29.83 -10.35 14.84
CA MET A 2 29.47 -9.20 13.97
C MET A 2 30.27 -9.22 12.67
N LYS A 3 29.61 -9.09 11.51
CA LYS A 3 30.25 -8.98 10.19
C LYS A 3 29.89 -7.64 9.54
N ARG A 4 30.87 -6.99 8.91
CA ARG A 4 30.67 -5.77 8.11
C ARG A 4 30.81 -6.12 6.63
N VAL A 5 29.80 -5.81 5.82
CA VAL A 5 29.79 -6.08 4.37
C VAL A 5 29.61 -4.76 3.62
N PHE A 6 30.46 -4.49 2.62
CA PHE A 6 30.33 -3.30 1.78
C PHE A 6 29.46 -3.62 0.56
N LYS A 7 28.34 -2.91 0.38
CA LYS A 7 27.48 -2.98 -0.81
C LYS A 7 27.42 -1.61 -1.47
N ILE A 8 27.84 -1.53 -2.73
CA ILE A 8 27.60 -0.34 -3.57
C ILE A 8 26.16 -0.44 -4.06
N SER A 9 25.24 0.26 -3.38
CA SER A 9 23.81 0.17 -3.67
C SER A 9 23.43 1.08 -4.85
N LEU A 10 22.81 0.50 -5.89
CA LEU A 10 22.19 1.19 -7.04
C LEU A 10 21.23 2.31 -6.61
N ILE A 11 20.64 2.14 -5.42
CA ILE A 11 19.67 3.07 -4.82
C ILE A 11 20.34 4.40 -4.43
N VAL A 12 21.60 4.39 -3.97
CA VAL A 12 22.37 5.62 -3.68
C VAL A 12 22.58 6.42 -4.96
N THR A 13 22.83 5.74 -6.08
CA THR A 13 22.95 6.35 -7.41
C THR A 13 21.63 7.01 -7.84
N VAL A 14 20.49 6.35 -7.64
CA VAL A 14 19.17 6.87 -8.03
C VAL A 14 18.71 8.03 -7.15
N VAL A 15 18.95 7.96 -5.83
CA VAL A 15 18.60 9.04 -4.89
C VAL A 15 19.47 10.27 -5.12
N SER A 16 20.78 10.08 -5.36
CA SER A 16 21.66 11.18 -5.76
C SER A 16 21.17 11.83 -7.05
N LEU A 17 20.66 11.05 -8.00
CA LEU A 17 20.07 11.55 -9.25
C LEU A 17 18.78 12.35 -9.01
N LEU A 18 17.86 11.83 -8.18
CA LEU A 18 16.57 12.46 -7.85
C LEU A 18 16.75 13.78 -7.09
N ILE A 19 17.64 13.81 -6.10
CA ILE A 19 17.99 15.04 -5.36
C ILE A 19 18.61 16.06 -6.32
N THR A 20 19.47 15.62 -7.24
CA THR A 20 20.07 16.50 -8.27
C THR A 20 19.00 17.04 -9.25
N LEU A 21 18.03 16.21 -9.64
CA LEU A 21 16.96 16.55 -10.59
C LEU A 21 15.91 17.51 -10.02
N VAL A 22 15.49 17.32 -8.77
CA VAL A 22 14.48 18.18 -8.12
C VAL A 22 15.06 19.56 -7.75
N LEU A 23 16.36 19.66 -7.51
CA LEU A 23 16.99 20.86 -6.95
C LEU A 23 17.82 21.69 -7.96
N LEU A 24 17.95 21.20 -9.20
CA LEU A 24 18.54 21.91 -10.34
C LEU A 24 18.06 23.37 -10.55
N PRO A 25 16.79 23.75 -10.25
CA PRO A 25 16.33 25.13 -10.45
C PRO A 25 16.91 26.16 -9.45
N PHE A 26 17.48 25.73 -8.30
CA PHE A 26 17.77 26.63 -7.18
C PHE A 26 19.22 27.13 -7.10
N GLY A 27 20.10 26.77 -8.03
CA GLY A 27 21.36 27.49 -8.28
C GLY A 27 22.31 27.67 -7.08
N VAL A 28 22.42 26.70 -6.17
CA VAL A 28 23.31 26.83 -4.99
C VAL A 28 24.57 25.97 -5.14
N ARG A 29 25.71 26.60 -5.49
CA ARG A 29 27.03 25.94 -5.60
C ARG A 29 27.43 25.12 -4.35
N SER A 30 27.05 25.55 -3.15
CA SER A 30 27.38 24.83 -1.90
C SER A 30 26.61 23.52 -1.70
N MET A 31 25.50 23.32 -2.40
CA MET A 31 24.70 22.08 -2.32
C MET A 31 25.21 21.00 -3.28
N LEU A 32 25.78 21.37 -4.43
CA LEU A 32 26.48 20.41 -5.29
C LEU A 32 27.72 19.82 -4.58
N ASP A 33 28.44 20.64 -3.81
CA ASP A 33 29.51 20.18 -2.93
C ASP A 33 29.00 19.29 -1.80
N THR A 34 27.77 19.52 -1.31
CA THR A 34 27.12 18.67 -0.31
C THR A 34 26.70 17.34 -0.93
N ALA A 35 26.09 17.32 -2.11
CA ALA A 35 25.71 16.10 -2.83
C ALA A 35 26.95 15.27 -3.25
N ASN A 36 28.02 15.93 -3.71
CA ASN A 36 29.29 15.27 -4.01
C ASN A 36 29.94 14.68 -2.74
N LYS A 37 29.89 15.39 -1.59
CA LYS A 37 30.30 14.81 -0.29
C LYS A 37 29.40 13.65 0.13
N TRP A 38 28.10 13.70 -0.16
CA TRP A 38 27.19 12.59 0.11
C TRP A 38 27.50 11.35 -0.73
N ALA A 39 27.91 11.54 -1.99
CA ALA A 39 28.35 10.46 -2.86
C ALA A 39 29.67 9.80 -2.40
N GLU A 40 30.46 10.45 -1.54
CA GLU A 40 31.62 9.85 -0.87
C GLU A 40 31.21 8.86 0.25
N TYR A 41 29.99 8.95 0.79
CA TYR A 41 29.50 8.08 1.86
C TYR A 41 28.85 6.82 1.29
N THR A 42 29.64 5.75 1.17
CA THR A 42 29.11 4.44 0.76
C THR A 42 28.18 3.85 1.82
N THR A 43 27.15 3.15 1.39
CA THR A 43 26.33 2.30 2.27
C THR A 43 27.13 1.06 2.67
N TYR A 44 27.05 0.68 3.93
CA TYR A 44 27.59 -0.59 4.42
C TYR A 44 26.50 -1.35 5.18
N GLU A 45 26.64 -2.66 5.32
CA GLU A 45 25.71 -3.48 6.07
C GLU A 45 26.41 -4.01 7.33
N VAL A 46 25.74 -3.86 8.46
CA VAL A 46 26.12 -4.51 9.72
C VAL A 46 25.21 -5.69 9.92
N GLU A 47 25.79 -6.86 10.13
CA GLU A 47 25.05 -8.07 10.41
C GLU A 47 25.40 -8.59 11.81
N TYR A 48 24.35 -8.81 12.60
CA TYR A 48 24.37 -9.53 13.85
C TYR A 48 23.77 -10.93 13.64
N GLU A 49 24.37 -11.93 14.26
CA GLU A 49 23.99 -13.34 14.14
C GLU A 49 24.13 -14.03 15.51
N GLN A 50 23.06 -14.71 15.94
CA GLN A 50 22.97 -15.53 17.16
C GLN A 50 22.20 -16.83 16.88
N PRO A 51 22.64 -18.00 17.40
CA PRO A 51 21.86 -19.22 17.35
C PRO A 51 20.49 -19.08 18.01
N ALA A 52 19.46 -19.67 17.41
CA ALA A 52 18.08 -19.55 17.90
C ALA A 52 17.70 -20.60 18.95
N GLU A 53 18.59 -21.56 19.25
CA GLU A 53 18.30 -22.66 20.17
C GLU A 53 17.87 -22.12 21.55
N GLY A 54 16.67 -22.52 21.99
CA GLY A 54 16.10 -22.10 23.28
C GLY A 54 15.48 -20.70 23.33
N ILE A 55 15.50 -19.94 22.23
CA ILE A 55 14.87 -18.62 22.14
C ILE A 55 13.43 -18.77 21.65
N THR A 56 12.48 -18.19 22.38
CA THR A 56 11.05 -18.15 22.02
C THR A 56 10.57 -16.75 21.68
N GLN A 57 11.36 -15.72 22.03
CA GLN A 57 11.01 -14.33 21.78
C GLN A 57 12.26 -13.47 21.54
N VAL A 58 12.17 -12.50 20.64
CA VAL A 58 13.17 -11.47 20.38
C VAL A 58 12.54 -10.10 20.63
N ASN A 59 13.18 -9.28 21.47
CA ASN A 59 12.81 -7.89 21.69
C ASN A 59 13.87 -7.01 21.06
N VAL A 60 13.48 -6.03 20.24
CA VAL A 60 14.42 -5.12 19.58
C VAL A 60 14.18 -3.69 20.05
N LYS A 61 15.26 -3.02 20.48
CA LYS A 61 15.27 -1.61 20.84
C LYS A 61 16.20 -0.85 19.90
N PHE A 62 15.75 0.28 19.36
CA PHE A 62 16.59 1.19 18.61
C PHE A 62 16.89 2.46 19.42
N THR A 63 18.14 2.91 19.41
CA THR A 63 18.59 4.12 20.10
C THR A 63 19.41 5.03 19.20
N GLY A 64 19.47 6.33 19.53
CA GLY A 64 20.22 7.32 18.76
C GLY A 64 19.50 7.87 17.52
N ARG A 65 18.26 7.45 17.26
CA ARG A 65 17.38 8.00 16.21
C ARG A 65 15.94 8.18 16.70
N GLU A 66 15.21 9.10 16.08
CA GLU A 66 13.80 9.39 16.38
C GLU A 66 12.85 8.38 15.73
N TRP A 67 13.20 7.85 14.55
CA TRP A 67 12.39 6.90 13.80
C TRP A 67 13.24 5.81 13.11
N MET A 68 12.72 4.58 13.06
CA MET A 68 13.33 3.44 12.38
C MET A 68 12.30 2.56 11.66
N SER A 69 12.74 1.99 10.53
CA SER A 69 12.01 0.92 9.84
C SER A 69 12.70 -0.42 10.04
N CYS A 70 11.93 -1.44 10.39
CA CYS A 70 12.42 -2.80 10.57
C CYS A 70 11.54 -3.82 9.83
N GLY A 71 12.09 -4.45 8.80
CA GLY A 71 11.51 -5.64 8.19
C GLY A 71 11.67 -6.85 9.11
N VAL A 72 10.65 -7.68 9.25
CA VAL A 72 10.70 -8.94 10.01
C VAL A 72 10.41 -10.10 9.06
N GLU A 73 11.31 -11.07 8.96
CA GLU A 73 11.18 -12.26 8.13
C GLU A 73 11.16 -13.52 9.01
N GLN A 74 10.17 -14.40 8.82
CA GLN A 74 10.14 -15.68 9.52
C GLN A 74 10.73 -16.79 8.66
N GLN A 75 11.76 -17.45 9.18
CA GLN A 75 12.51 -18.47 8.44
C GLN A 75 12.02 -19.87 8.80
N SER A 76 11.53 -20.61 7.80
CA SER A 76 11.08 -21.99 7.94
C SER A 76 12.24 -22.98 8.20
N SER A 77 13.47 -22.64 7.82
CA SER A 77 14.68 -23.46 7.99
C SER A 77 15.85 -22.69 8.62
N GLY A 78 15.59 -21.54 9.25
CA GLY A 78 16.63 -20.72 9.86
C GLY A 78 17.11 -21.35 11.18
N GLU A 79 18.40 -21.63 11.30
CA GLU A 79 19.01 -22.07 12.57
C GLU A 79 19.40 -20.88 13.47
N ASN A 80 19.56 -19.69 12.87
CA ASN A 80 20.07 -18.49 13.53
C ASN A 80 19.09 -17.32 13.42
N ILE A 81 19.04 -16.50 14.46
CA ILE A 81 18.44 -15.16 14.44
C ILE A 81 19.49 -14.22 13.84
N THR A 82 19.11 -13.51 12.77
CA THR A 82 19.97 -12.53 12.11
C THR A 82 19.32 -11.16 12.10
N LEU A 83 20.09 -10.13 12.42
CA LEU A 83 19.65 -8.75 12.30
C LEU A 83 20.65 -8.01 11.43
N SER A 84 20.20 -7.59 10.25
CA SER A 84 21.00 -6.79 9.33
C SER A 84 20.52 -5.35 9.31
N THR A 85 21.45 -4.40 9.31
CA THR A 85 21.14 -2.96 9.27
C THR A 85 21.99 -2.30 8.21
N SER A 86 21.34 -1.67 7.23
CA SER A 86 22.03 -0.87 6.22
C SER A 86 22.46 0.45 6.83
N GLY A 87 23.74 0.61 7.10
CA GLY A 87 24.35 1.84 7.57
C GLY A 87 24.76 2.78 6.45
N LEU A 88 24.70 4.08 6.76
CA LEU A 88 25.47 5.10 6.07
C LEU A 88 26.78 5.30 6.84
N GLN A 89 27.91 5.52 6.16
CA GLN A 89 29.22 5.77 6.80
C GLN A 89 29.23 6.87 7.89
N LEU A 90 28.19 7.71 7.92
CA LEU A 90 27.92 8.75 8.92
C LEU A 90 27.68 8.21 10.34
N TYR A 91 27.15 7.00 10.46
CA TYR A 91 26.85 6.37 11.74
C TYR A 91 27.92 5.32 12.07
N ASP A 92 28.21 5.16 13.37
CA ASP A 92 28.66 3.91 13.93
C ASP A 92 27.44 3.17 14.47
N ILE A 93 27.22 1.97 13.95
CA ILE A 93 26.09 1.10 14.32
C ILE A 93 26.64 -0.02 15.18
N THR A 94 26.08 -0.14 16.38
CA THR A 94 26.44 -1.20 17.33
C THR A 94 25.20 -1.97 17.72
N THR A 95 25.24 -3.29 17.57
CA THR A 95 24.19 -4.18 18.07
C THR A 95 24.70 -4.91 19.30
N THR A 96 24.04 -4.74 20.43
CA THR A 96 24.27 -5.51 21.65
C THR A 96 23.12 -6.49 21.88
N SER A 97 23.39 -7.56 22.62
CA SER A 97 22.42 -8.61 22.90
C SER A 97 22.53 -9.10 24.33
N GLU A 98 21.38 -9.30 24.98
CA GLU A 98 21.25 -9.89 26.30
C GLU A 98 20.16 -10.98 26.25
N THR A 99 20.43 -12.15 26.81
CA THR A 99 19.45 -13.24 26.86
C THR A 99 18.96 -13.43 28.29
N ASP A 100 17.65 -13.31 28.49
CA ASP A 100 16.97 -13.56 29.77
C ASP A 100 16.03 -14.76 29.60
N GLY A 101 16.46 -15.92 30.09
CA GLY A 101 15.75 -17.18 29.88
C GLY A 101 15.63 -17.53 28.39
N THR A 102 14.40 -17.49 27.87
CA THR A 102 14.08 -17.76 26.45
C THR A 102 13.89 -16.48 25.62
N VAL A 103 14.14 -15.31 26.19
CA VAL A 103 13.96 -14.01 25.53
C VAL A 103 15.32 -13.42 25.16
N LEU A 104 15.50 -13.10 23.89
CA LEU A 104 16.66 -12.38 23.37
C LEU A 104 16.34 -10.89 23.24
N ASN A 105 17.00 -10.04 24.03
CA ASN A 105 16.90 -8.59 23.95
C ASN A 105 18.06 -8.04 23.11
N LEU A 106 17.73 -7.44 21.97
CA LEU A 106 18.67 -6.78 21.07
C LEU A 106 18.54 -5.26 21.22
N THR A 107 19.67 -4.56 21.36
CA THR A 107 19.72 -3.09 21.28
C THR A 107 20.60 -2.69 20.12
N VAL A 108 20.06 -1.89 19.20
CA VAL A 108 20.75 -1.35 18.04
C VAL A 108 20.94 0.15 18.24
N ASP A 109 22.18 0.55 18.50
CA ASP A 109 22.55 1.93 18.78
C ASP A 109 23.18 2.59 17.56
N PHE A 110 22.65 3.75 17.19
CA PHE A 110 23.16 4.59 16.10
C PHE A 110 23.86 5.81 16.69
N GLN A 111 25.19 5.86 16.56
CA GLN A 111 25.96 7.02 16.97
C GLN A 111 26.47 7.78 15.75
N VAL A 112 26.16 9.07 15.66
CA VAL A 112 26.78 9.91 14.62
C VAL A 112 28.26 10.02 14.96
N LYS A 113 29.14 9.75 13.98
CA LYS A 113 30.58 9.85 14.24
C LYS A 113 30.97 11.30 14.50
N PRO A 114 31.95 11.56 15.40
CA PRO A 114 32.35 12.93 15.76
C PRO A 114 32.69 13.81 14.57
N GLU A 115 33.33 13.27 13.54
CA GLU A 115 33.68 13.99 12.30
C GLU A 115 32.47 14.44 11.47
N PHE A 116 31.28 13.90 11.74
CA PHE A 116 30.03 14.21 11.03
C PHE A 116 28.99 14.92 11.89
N GLU A 117 29.31 15.32 13.13
CA GLU A 117 28.39 16.05 14.01
C GLU A 117 27.82 17.32 13.37
N GLN A 118 28.64 18.03 12.57
CA GLN A 118 28.19 19.23 11.84
C GLN A 118 27.12 18.93 10.77
N LEU A 119 27.05 17.69 10.30
CA LEU A 119 26.07 17.19 9.32
C LEU A 119 24.93 16.40 9.99
N ALA A 120 24.93 16.26 11.32
CA ALA A 120 23.95 15.45 12.05
C ALA A 120 22.50 15.89 11.81
N SER A 121 22.26 17.19 11.66
CA SER A 121 20.92 17.74 11.35
C SER A 121 20.45 17.37 9.94
N LEU A 122 21.35 17.26 8.97
CA LEU A 122 21.07 16.81 7.60
C LEU A 122 20.94 15.28 7.51
N ALA A 123 21.71 14.54 8.32
CA ALA A 123 21.64 13.08 8.42
C ALA A 123 20.31 12.57 9.01
N ARG A 124 19.60 13.41 9.79
CA ARG A 124 18.23 13.14 10.27
C ARG A 124 17.19 13.13 9.15
N VAL A 125 17.44 13.80 8.02
CA VAL A 125 16.51 13.91 6.89
C VAL A 125 16.64 12.71 5.91
N SER A 126 17.74 11.96 5.97
CA SER A 126 17.91 10.75 5.13
C SER A 126 17.25 9.53 5.78
N ASN A 127 16.08 9.20 5.25
CA ASN A 127 15.17 8.16 5.74
C ASN A 127 15.43 6.76 5.15
N MET A 128 16.66 6.41 4.78
CA MET A 128 16.94 5.16 4.04
C MET A 128 17.87 4.18 4.76
N ILE A 129 17.81 4.11 6.10
CA ILE A 129 18.42 3.03 6.88
C ILE A 129 17.33 1.97 7.07
N GLN A 130 17.49 0.83 6.38
CA GLN A 130 16.65 -0.35 6.55
C GLN A 130 17.30 -1.32 7.54
N THR A 131 16.50 -1.80 8.49
CA THR A 131 16.86 -2.94 9.32
C THR A 131 16.02 -4.12 8.90
N ASN A 132 16.60 -5.31 8.80
CA ASN A 132 15.89 -6.56 8.57
C ASN A 132 16.25 -7.55 9.67
N LEU A 133 15.24 -8.00 10.40
CA LEU A 133 15.34 -9.05 11.40
C LEU A 133 14.80 -10.35 10.79
N LYS A 134 15.62 -11.39 10.75
CA LYS A 134 15.18 -12.75 10.41
C LYS A 134 15.18 -13.60 11.66
N VAL A 135 14.06 -14.23 11.94
CA VAL A 135 13.87 -15.13 13.09
C VAL A 135 13.31 -16.47 12.62
N PRO A 136 13.64 -17.59 13.28
CA PRO A 136 13.00 -18.86 12.96
C PRO A 136 11.50 -18.85 13.24
N LEU A 137 10.77 -19.71 12.53
CA LEU A 137 9.33 -19.84 12.68
C LEU A 137 8.94 -20.15 14.14
N GLY A 138 7.97 -19.39 14.68
CA GLY A 138 7.47 -19.58 16.06
C GLY A 138 8.21 -18.77 17.13
N VAL A 139 9.25 -18.01 16.77
CA VAL A 139 9.88 -17.03 17.66
C VAL A 139 9.12 -15.71 17.57
N ALA A 140 8.53 -15.26 18.68
CA ALA A 140 7.80 -13.99 18.73
C ALA A 140 8.75 -12.79 18.62
N VAL A 141 8.30 -11.69 18.01
CA VAL A 141 9.09 -10.45 17.89
C VAL A 141 8.33 -9.31 18.55
N SER A 142 9.02 -8.51 19.37
CA SER A 142 8.48 -7.26 19.91
C SER A 142 9.47 -6.11 19.78
N PHE A 143 8.96 -4.89 19.83
CA PHE A 143 9.75 -3.67 19.68
C PHE A 143 9.58 -2.77 20.90
N ASP A 144 10.71 -2.29 21.44
CA ASP A 144 10.73 -1.28 22.50
C ASP A 144 10.81 0.12 21.88
N GLU A 145 9.67 0.81 21.87
CA GLU A 145 9.52 2.17 21.31
C GLU A 145 9.85 3.29 22.31
N SER A 146 10.39 2.97 23.50
CA SER A 146 10.65 3.98 24.55
C SER A 146 11.63 5.08 24.14
N SER A 147 12.49 4.82 23.14
CA SER A 147 13.53 5.75 22.67
C SER A 147 13.47 6.08 21.18
N CYS A 148 12.68 5.35 20.40
CA CYS A 148 12.61 5.46 18.94
C CYS A 148 11.24 4.98 18.47
N GLN A 149 10.59 5.70 17.56
CA GLN A 149 9.36 5.25 16.92
C GLN A 149 9.68 4.20 15.85
N ILE A 150 8.93 3.10 15.81
CA ILE A 150 9.27 1.95 14.96
C ILE A 150 8.12 1.66 14.00
N SER A 151 8.43 1.68 12.70
CA SER A 151 7.58 1.07 11.69
C SER A 151 8.10 -0.32 11.39
N SER A 152 7.47 -1.33 11.98
CA SER A 152 7.75 -2.73 11.66
C SER A 152 6.84 -3.21 10.53
N TYR A 153 7.41 -3.87 9.53
CA TYR A 153 6.67 -4.55 8.47
C TYR A 153 7.15 -5.99 8.38
N VAL A 154 6.25 -6.94 8.13
CA VAL A 154 6.70 -8.28 7.71
C VAL A 154 7.34 -8.12 6.34
N SER A 155 8.48 -8.76 6.10
CA SER A 155 9.27 -8.55 4.88
C SER A 155 8.35 -8.61 3.66
N GLN A 156 8.51 -7.64 2.76
CA GLN A 156 7.72 -7.58 1.53
C GLN A 156 7.76 -8.91 0.78
N ASP A 157 8.82 -9.70 0.91
CA ASP A 157 8.97 -11.00 0.25
C ASP A 157 7.94 -12.04 0.74
N ASP A 158 7.65 -12.13 2.04
CA ASP A 158 6.65 -13.07 2.57
C ASP A 158 5.23 -12.62 2.24
N GLN A 159 4.93 -11.32 2.39
CA GLN A 159 3.64 -10.76 2.00
C GLN A 159 3.43 -10.87 0.48
N HIS A 160 4.45 -10.60 -0.35
CA HIS A 160 4.36 -10.77 -1.79
C HIS A 160 4.20 -12.24 -2.17
N TRP A 161 4.91 -13.16 -1.52
CA TRP A 161 4.80 -14.57 -1.84
C TRP A 161 3.43 -15.15 -1.50
N VAL A 162 2.90 -14.83 -0.31
CA VAL A 162 1.55 -15.25 0.11
C VAL A 162 0.48 -14.56 -0.74
N MET A 163 0.59 -13.25 -0.96
CA MET A 163 -0.47 -12.47 -1.60
C MET A 163 -0.48 -12.55 -3.12
N ASN A 164 0.66 -12.74 -3.80
CA ASN A 164 0.66 -12.90 -5.27
C ASN A 164 -0.03 -14.20 -5.68
N GLY A 165 0.24 -15.31 -4.99
CA GLY A 165 -0.46 -16.58 -5.23
C GLY A 165 -1.96 -16.47 -4.91
N PHE A 166 -2.29 -15.75 -3.82
CA PHE A 166 -3.68 -15.49 -3.48
C PHE A 166 -4.40 -14.61 -4.51
N HIS A 167 -3.73 -13.60 -5.07
CA HIS A 167 -4.30 -12.72 -6.09
C HIS A 167 -4.79 -13.52 -7.31
N ASP A 168 -3.91 -14.35 -7.87
CA ASP A 168 -4.22 -15.18 -9.04
C ASP A 168 -5.36 -16.18 -8.75
N TYR A 169 -5.43 -16.66 -7.50
CA TYR A 169 -6.48 -17.54 -7.04
C TYR A 169 -7.83 -16.84 -6.86
N ALA A 170 -7.82 -15.66 -6.23
CA ALA A 170 -9.03 -14.90 -5.90
C ALA A 170 -9.65 -14.25 -7.14
N GLN A 171 -8.84 -13.86 -8.13
CA GLN A 171 -9.31 -13.20 -9.36
C GLN A 171 -10.23 -12.00 -9.10
N GLU A 172 -10.00 -11.31 -7.98
CA GLU A 172 -10.79 -10.17 -7.54
C GLU A 172 -9.91 -8.92 -7.51
N PRO A 173 -10.19 -7.89 -8.33
CA PRO A 173 -9.28 -6.77 -8.49
C PRO A 173 -8.96 -6.02 -7.19
N LEU A 174 -9.92 -5.90 -6.28
CA LEU A 174 -9.72 -5.22 -4.98
C LEU A 174 -8.64 -5.86 -4.09
N THR A 175 -8.15 -7.05 -4.42
CA THR A 175 -6.96 -7.61 -3.77
C THR A 175 -5.67 -6.83 -4.05
N TRP A 176 -5.66 -5.95 -5.05
CA TRP A 176 -4.56 -5.01 -5.33
C TRP A 176 -4.64 -3.69 -4.56
N ASN A 177 -5.79 -3.37 -3.96
CA ASN A 177 -5.92 -2.20 -3.10
C ASN A 177 -5.03 -2.39 -1.87
N SER A 178 -4.13 -1.45 -1.58
CA SER A 178 -3.11 -1.61 -0.54
C SER A 178 -3.68 -1.86 0.85
N THR A 179 -4.78 -1.20 1.20
CA THR A 179 -5.41 -1.31 2.52
C THR A 179 -6.16 -2.63 2.67
N ILE A 180 -6.89 -3.04 1.63
CA ILE A 180 -7.58 -4.35 1.59
C ILE A 180 -6.54 -5.48 1.58
N ARG A 181 -5.48 -5.34 0.78
CA ARG A 181 -4.38 -6.31 0.68
C ARG A 181 -3.70 -6.57 2.02
N GLU A 182 -3.46 -5.52 2.79
CA GLU A 182 -2.91 -5.66 4.14
C GLU A 182 -3.87 -6.43 5.05
N ALA A 183 -5.16 -6.07 5.06
CA ALA A 183 -6.17 -6.77 5.85
C ALA A 183 -6.26 -8.27 5.49
N LEU A 184 -6.21 -8.59 4.20
CA LEU A 184 -6.22 -9.97 3.70
C LEU A 184 -4.98 -10.74 4.18
N TYR A 185 -3.80 -10.14 4.12
CA TYR A 185 -2.57 -10.75 4.59
C TYR A 185 -2.65 -11.06 6.09
N GLN A 186 -3.04 -10.08 6.91
CA GLN A 186 -3.18 -10.24 8.35
C GLN A 186 -4.22 -11.32 8.71
N TYR A 187 -5.31 -11.42 7.93
CA TYR A 187 -6.29 -12.49 8.08
C TYR A 187 -5.76 -13.86 7.66
N ALA A 188 -4.94 -13.94 6.62
CA ALA A 188 -4.36 -15.19 6.11
C ALA A 188 -3.32 -15.79 7.06
N VAL A 189 -2.50 -14.95 7.72
CA VAL A 189 -1.51 -15.40 8.71
C VAL A 189 -2.11 -15.59 10.11
N GLY A 190 -3.41 -15.34 10.27
CA GLY A 190 -4.12 -15.52 11.53
C GLY A 190 -3.89 -14.42 12.57
N ALA A 191 -3.27 -13.30 12.19
CA ALA A 191 -3.14 -12.13 13.04
C ALA A 191 -4.47 -11.40 13.24
N TYR A 192 -5.34 -11.42 12.22
CA TYR A 192 -6.72 -10.97 12.34
C TYR A 192 -7.68 -12.15 12.51
N THR A 193 -8.61 -11.99 13.45
CA THR A 193 -9.87 -12.72 13.47
C THR A 193 -10.78 -12.30 12.31
N ARG A 194 -11.86 -13.05 12.06
CA ARG A 194 -12.82 -12.68 11.02
C ARG A 194 -13.41 -11.28 11.23
N ALA A 195 -13.77 -10.95 12.47
CA ALA A 195 -14.34 -9.64 12.80
C ALA A 195 -13.33 -8.49 12.63
N GLU A 196 -12.05 -8.72 12.92
CA GLU A 196 -10.99 -7.73 12.69
C GLU A 196 -10.71 -7.51 11.22
N PHE A 197 -10.75 -8.59 10.42
CA PHE A 197 -10.71 -8.50 8.96
C PHE A 197 -11.90 -7.68 8.43
N ASP A 198 -13.12 -8.01 8.83
CA ASP A 198 -14.33 -7.31 8.37
C ASP A 198 -14.23 -5.82 8.74
N SER A 199 -13.84 -5.50 9.97
CA SER A 199 -13.65 -4.11 10.42
C SER A 199 -12.53 -3.36 9.68
N ALA A 200 -11.44 -4.04 9.29
CA ALA A 200 -10.39 -3.45 8.48
C ALA A 200 -10.84 -3.23 7.03
N PHE A 201 -11.61 -4.17 6.48
CA PHE A 201 -12.21 -4.05 5.16
C PHE A 201 -13.23 -2.91 5.11
N ASP A 202 -14.11 -2.79 6.10
CA ASP A 202 -15.13 -1.73 6.19
C ASP A 202 -14.50 -0.33 6.18
N ARG A 203 -13.35 -0.17 6.84
CA ARG A 203 -12.59 1.09 6.80
C ARG A 203 -12.09 1.42 5.40
N ALA A 204 -11.54 0.43 4.68
CA ALA A 204 -11.11 0.62 3.30
C ALA A 204 -12.29 0.87 2.35
N ALA A 205 -13.41 0.16 2.57
CA ALA A 205 -14.65 0.32 1.82
C ALA A 205 -15.25 1.72 2.01
N ALA A 206 -15.19 2.27 3.22
CA ALA A 206 -15.67 3.63 3.52
C ALA A 206 -14.90 4.71 2.73
N ASP A 207 -13.57 4.56 2.60
CA ASP A 207 -12.76 5.48 1.79
C ASP A 207 -13.15 5.40 0.30
N ILE A 208 -13.33 4.18 -0.24
CA ILE A 208 -13.79 3.97 -1.62
C ILE A 208 -15.19 4.57 -1.84
N LEU A 209 -16.11 4.37 -0.89
CA LEU A 209 -17.46 4.93 -0.96
C LEU A 209 -17.47 6.45 -0.90
N ALA A 210 -16.55 7.07 -0.13
CA ALA A 210 -16.41 8.52 -0.10
C ALA A 210 -15.99 9.07 -1.47
N ASP A 211 -15.00 8.45 -2.12
CA ASP A 211 -14.54 8.84 -3.46
C ASP A 211 -15.65 8.68 -4.52
N VAL A 212 -16.44 7.60 -4.43
CA VAL A 212 -17.59 7.36 -5.30
C VAL A 212 -18.68 8.43 -5.09
N ASN A 213 -19.03 8.74 -3.85
CA ASN A 213 -20.01 9.78 -3.53
C ASN A 213 -19.56 11.16 -4.04
N ASP A 214 -18.27 11.48 -3.89
CA ASP A 214 -17.68 12.70 -4.41
C ASP A 214 -17.75 12.75 -5.95
N THR A 215 -17.51 11.62 -6.61
CA THR A 215 -17.63 11.48 -8.07
C THR A 215 -19.07 11.70 -8.55
N VAL A 216 -20.07 11.09 -7.89
CA VAL A 216 -21.49 11.28 -8.20
C VAL A 216 -21.86 12.76 -8.09
N ARG A 217 -21.54 13.39 -6.96
CA ARG A 217 -21.82 14.82 -6.74
C ARG A 217 -21.09 15.74 -7.74
N ASN A 218 -19.88 15.40 -8.13
CA ASN A 218 -19.13 16.16 -9.14
C ASN A 218 -19.73 16.00 -10.54
N SER A 219 -20.24 14.81 -10.89
CA SER A 219 -20.95 14.59 -12.15
C SER A 219 -22.22 15.43 -12.25
N GLU A 220 -23.00 15.52 -11.17
CA GLU A 220 -24.18 16.38 -11.08
C GLU A 220 -23.85 17.87 -11.24
N ARG A 221 -22.80 18.34 -10.56
CA ARG A 221 -22.32 19.73 -10.68
C ARG A 221 -21.87 20.06 -12.09
N ALA A 222 -21.15 19.15 -12.74
CA ALA A 222 -20.69 19.32 -14.12
C ALA A 222 -21.88 19.44 -15.08
N ALA A 223 -22.86 18.53 -14.97
CA ALA A 223 -24.08 18.58 -15.77
C ALA A 223 -24.89 19.87 -15.55
N ALA A 224 -25.01 20.35 -14.30
CA ALA A 224 -25.68 21.60 -13.99
C ALA A 224 -24.96 22.84 -14.56
N SER A 225 -23.62 22.87 -14.50
CA SER A 225 -22.81 23.98 -15.00
C SER A 225 -22.88 24.16 -16.53
N GLU A 226 -22.96 23.06 -17.28
CA GLU A 226 -23.20 23.10 -18.72
C GLU A 226 -24.61 23.61 -19.02
N ALA A 227 -25.65 23.12 -18.31
CA ALA A 227 -27.01 23.63 -18.46
C ALA A 227 -27.10 25.15 -18.24
N THR A 228 -26.31 25.69 -17.30
CA THR A 228 -26.27 27.14 -17.02
C THR A 228 -25.54 27.93 -18.12
N GLN A 229 -24.54 27.34 -18.80
CA GLN A 229 -23.90 27.96 -19.98
C GLN A 229 -24.87 28.08 -21.17
N TRP A 230 -25.86 27.19 -21.28
CA TRP A 230 -26.89 27.26 -22.32
C TRP A 230 -27.99 28.29 -22.02
N GLU A 231 -28.29 28.57 -20.75
CA GLU A 231 -29.21 29.66 -20.37
C GLU A 231 -28.62 31.06 -20.60
N TYR A 232 -27.29 31.19 -20.61
CA TYR A 232 -26.56 32.46 -20.76
C TYR A 232 -25.93 32.65 -22.15
N ALA A 233 -26.38 31.92 -23.18
CA ALA A 233 -26.11 32.35 -24.54
C ALA A 233 -26.90 33.64 -24.79
N GLU A 234 -26.24 34.80 -24.68
CA GLU A 234 -26.83 36.09 -25.03
C GLU A 234 -27.49 35.97 -26.42
N PRO A 235 -28.75 36.40 -26.59
CA PRO A 235 -29.36 36.42 -27.91
C PRO A 235 -28.48 37.30 -28.80
N MET A 236 -27.88 36.68 -29.81
CA MET A 236 -27.03 37.36 -30.78
C MET A 236 -27.81 38.57 -31.31
N GLU A 237 -27.37 39.78 -31.00
CA GLU A 237 -28.08 40.98 -31.44
C GLU A 237 -28.20 40.94 -32.97
N PRO A 238 -29.40 41.23 -33.52
CA PRO A 238 -29.61 41.17 -34.96
C PRO A 238 -28.77 42.26 -35.63
N ASP A 239 -27.75 41.85 -36.37
CA ASP A 239 -27.01 42.72 -37.26
C ASP A 239 -27.93 43.09 -38.43
N TYR A 240 -28.60 44.23 -38.32
CA TYR A 240 -29.46 44.76 -39.36
C TYR A 240 -28.60 45.38 -40.47
N ASP A 241 -28.06 44.55 -41.36
CA ASP A 241 -27.75 45.00 -42.72
C ASP A 241 -27.88 43.88 -43.76
N ASN A 242 -28.68 44.17 -44.79
CA ASN A 242 -28.94 43.38 -46.00
C ASN A 242 -29.68 42.02 -45.88
N GLY A 243 -31.01 42.11 -45.86
CA GLY A 243 -31.82 41.69 -47.02
C GLY A 243 -31.61 40.30 -47.60
N GLU A 244 -31.89 39.25 -46.83
CA GLU A 244 -32.61 38.05 -47.28
C GLU A 244 -33.01 37.23 -46.04
N SER A 245 -34.30 37.15 -45.78
CA SER A 245 -34.85 36.44 -44.63
C SER A 245 -34.77 34.93 -44.85
N ALA A 246 -33.73 34.30 -44.30
CA ALA A 246 -33.74 32.88 -43.97
C ALA A 246 -33.52 32.74 -42.46
N TYR A 247 -34.62 32.70 -41.71
CA TYR A 247 -34.60 32.14 -40.36
C TYR A 247 -34.33 30.64 -40.50
N THR A 248 -33.06 30.28 -40.64
CA THR A 248 -32.63 28.94 -40.32
C THR A 248 -32.46 28.94 -38.81
N GLU A 249 -33.48 28.46 -38.12
CA GLU A 249 -33.34 27.95 -36.77
C GLU A 249 -32.20 26.92 -36.86
N VAL A 250 -30.99 27.34 -36.47
CA VAL A 250 -29.88 26.40 -36.31
C VAL A 250 -30.21 25.64 -35.04
N ILE A 251 -31.12 24.67 -35.16
CA ILE A 251 -31.14 23.53 -34.28
C ILE A 251 -29.79 22.88 -34.54
N ILE A 252 -28.82 23.18 -33.67
CA ILE A 252 -27.59 22.43 -33.60
C ILE A 252 -28.01 21.05 -33.11
N ASP A 253 -28.41 20.20 -34.06
CA ASP A 253 -28.57 18.77 -33.85
C ASP A 253 -27.15 18.18 -33.79
N LYS A 254 -26.48 18.43 -32.66
CA LYS A 254 -25.28 17.70 -32.29
C LYS A 254 -25.76 16.38 -31.74
N GLY A 255 -25.86 15.41 -32.65
CA GLY A 255 -26.24 14.04 -32.34
C GLY A 255 -25.56 13.51 -31.08
N GLU A 256 -26.38 12.89 -30.23
CA GLU A 256 -26.24 11.58 -29.58
C GLU A 256 -24.84 10.89 -29.50
N GLU A 257 -23.71 11.60 -29.33
CA GLU A 257 -22.38 10.96 -29.29
C GLU A 257 -21.68 11.04 -27.93
N TYR A 258 -22.29 11.63 -26.91
CA TYR A 258 -21.77 11.62 -25.54
C TYR A 258 -22.82 11.02 -24.61
N GLY A 259 -22.47 9.91 -23.98
CA GLY A 259 -23.32 9.24 -23.00
C GLY A 259 -23.75 10.14 -21.83
N SER A 260 -24.61 9.63 -20.93
CA SER A 260 -25.10 10.36 -19.77
C SER A 260 -23.95 11.01 -18.99
N LYS A 261 -24.08 12.31 -18.70
CA LYS A 261 -23.11 13.07 -17.89
C LYS A 261 -23.43 13.05 -16.39
N THR A 262 -24.49 12.38 -15.99
CA THR A 262 -24.82 12.15 -14.59
C THR A 262 -24.77 10.67 -14.28
N LEU A 263 -24.11 10.33 -13.18
CA LEU A 263 -24.23 9.00 -12.60
C LEU A 263 -25.62 8.84 -11.96
N PRO A 264 -26.20 7.64 -11.95
CA PRO A 264 -27.41 7.37 -11.19
C PRO A 264 -27.23 7.68 -9.69
N GLU A 265 -28.25 8.26 -9.05
CA GLU A 265 -28.22 8.55 -7.60
C GLU A 265 -28.00 7.28 -6.76
N ASN A 266 -28.44 6.12 -7.26
CA ASN A 266 -28.27 4.83 -6.60
C ASN A 266 -26.87 4.20 -6.81
N THR A 267 -25.94 4.84 -7.52
CA THR A 267 -24.59 4.30 -7.75
C THR A 267 -23.86 3.99 -6.45
N ALA A 268 -23.93 4.86 -5.43
CA ALA A 268 -23.27 4.61 -4.15
C ALA A 268 -23.80 3.33 -3.47
N ALA A 269 -25.12 3.12 -3.49
CA ALA A 269 -25.74 1.92 -2.92
C ALA A 269 -25.38 0.64 -3.70
N LEU A 270 -25.21 0.73 -5.03
CA LEU A 270 -24.74 -0.39 -5.85
C LEU A 270 -23.26 -0.72 -5.56
N VAL A 271 -22.43 0.29 -5.32
CA VAL A 271 -21.04 0.10 -4.91
C VAL A 271 -20.95 -0.51 -3.50
N GLU A 272 -21.77 -0.05 -2.56
CA GLU A 272 -21.85 -0.64 -1.22
C GLU A 272 -22.22 -2.13 -1.29
N ALA A 273 -23.27 -2.47 -2.05
CA ALA A 273 -23.66 -3.87 -2.26
C ALA A 273 -22.56 -4.72 -2.93
N TYR A 274 -21.76 -4.12 -3.82
CA TYR A 274 -20.59 -4.77 -4.41
C TYR A 274 -19.49 -5.03 -3.37
N LEU A 275 -19.16 -4.03 -2.55
CA LEU A 275 -18.14 -4.13 -1.52
C LEU A 275 -18.52 -5.16 -0.45
N ASP A 276 -19.79 -5.20 -0.02
CA ASP A 276 -20.31 -6.21 0.90
C ASP A 276 -20.16 -7.64 0.32
N ALA A 277 -20.48 -7.82 -0.96
CA ALA A 277 -20.32 -9.10 -1.63
C ALA A 277 -18.84 -9.51 -1.72
N VAL A 278 -17.95 -8.55 -1.99
CA VAL A 278 -16.50 -8.78 -2.09
C VAL A 278 -15.89 -9.13 -0.74
N GLN A 279 -16.29 -8.47 0.35
CA GLN A 279 -15.80 -8.76 1.71
C GLN A 279 -15.97 -10.24 2.04
N GLU A 280 -17.19 -10.76 1.86
CA GLU A 280 -17.50 -12.16 2.14
C GLU A 280 -16.77 -13.11 1.18
N TYR A 281 -16.73 -12.78 -0.11
CA TYR A 281 -16.02 -13.56 -1.11
C TYR A 281 -14.52 -13.69 -0.79
N LEU A 282 -13.88 -12.59 -0.42
CA LEU A 282 -12.45 -12.55 -0.13
C LEU A 282 -12.10 -13.29 1.15
N ALA A 283 -12.88 -13.13 2.22
CA ALA A 283 -12.64 -13.85 3.45
C ALA A 283 -12.75 -15.38 3.26
N VAL A 284 -13.82 -15.85 2.60
CA VAL A 284 -13.96 -17.28 2.29
C VAL A 284 -12.86 -17.75 1.34
N SER A 285 -12.43 -16.91 0.40
CA SER A 285 -11.30 -17.22 -0.49
C SER A 285 -9.99 -17.35 0.28
N VAL A 286 -9.72 -16.49 1.27
CA VAL A 286 -8.54 -16.61 2.15
C VAL A 286 -8.59 -17.91 2.93
N ASP A 287 -9.74 -18.26 3.51
CA ASP A 287 -9.89 -19.51 4.26
C ASP A 287 -9.67 -20.74 3.35
N CYS A 288 -10.19 -20.71 2.13
CA CYS A 288 -9.94 -21.76 1.13
C CYS A 288 -8.45 -21.81 0.71
N TRP A 289 -7.80 -20.66 0.53
CA TRP A 289 -6.38 -20.57 0.22
C TRP A 289 -5.51 -21.16 1.34
N CYS A 290 -5.82 -20.82 2.59
CA CYS A 290 -5.15 -21.35 3.78
C CYS A 290 -5.35 -22.87 3.91
N ALA A 291 -6.56 -23.37 3.69
CA ALA A 291 -6.84 -24.80 3.71
C ALA A 291 -6.08 -25.57 2.60
N MET A 292 -5.85 -24.96 1.44
CA MET A 292 -5.10 -25.58 0.35
C MET A 292 -3.58 -25.54 0.56
N ASN A 293 -3.06 -24.49 1.18
CA ASN A 293 -1.63 -24.17 1.16
C ASN A 293 -0.96 -24.14 2.54
N SER A 294 -1.68 -24.29 3.66
CA SER A 294 -1.07 -24.27 5.01
C SER A 294 0.00 -25.33 5.23
N ASN A 295 -0.04 -26.45 4.50
CA ASN A 295 1.00 -27.47 4.54
C ASN A 295 2.28 -27.09 3.77
N THR A 296 2.20 -26.15 2.84
CA THR A 296 3.32 -25.70 1.99
C THR A 296 3.79 -24.27 2.34
N ILE A 297 2.93 -23.49 2.98
CA ILE A 297 3.15 -22.11 3.42
C ILE A 297 2.94 -22.07 4.94
N PRO A 298 4.00 -22.28 5.75
CA PRO A 298 3.88 -22.42 7.20
C PRO A 298 3.32 -21.18 7.93
N ALA A 299 3.39 -20.00 7.29
CA ALA A 299 2.87 -18.76 7.84
C ALA A 299 1.33 -18.65 7.78
N LEU A 300 0.64 -19.51 7.01
CA LEU A 300 -0.81 -19.47 6.91
C LEU A 300 -1.48 -20.10 8.14
N LYS A 301 -2.60 -19.50 8.55
CA LYS A 301 -3.43 -20.08 9.61
C LYS A 301 -3.96 -21.46 9.20
N THR A 302 -4.18 -22.31 10.20
CA THR A 302 -4.94 -23.54 10.01
C THR A 302 -6.43 -23.23 9.94
N VAL A 303 -7.15 -23.94 9.07
CA VAL A 303 -8.60 -23.81 8.91
C VAL A 303 -9.24 -25.17 9.17
N ASP A 304 -10.10 -25.23 10.18
CA ASP A 304 -10.77 -26.48 10.58
C ASP A 304 -11.95 -26.85 9.65
N THR A 305 -12.46 -25.88 8.91
CA THR A 305 -13.54 -26.10 7.95
C THR A 305 -13.04 -26.91 6.76
N SER A 306 -13.80 -27.95 6.37
CA SER A 306 -13.40 -28.80 5.25
C SER A 306 -13.27 -28.02 3.94
N LEU A 307 -12.28 -28.39 3.12
CA LEU A 307 -12.02 -27.73 1.83
C LEU A 307 -13.22 -27.76 0.88
N ASP A 308 -14.01 -28.84 0.89
CA ASP A 308 -15.20 -28.95 0.05
C ASP A 308 -16.30 -27.97 0.48
N THR A 309 -16.46 -27.78 1.80
CA THR A 309 -17.38 -26.76 2.33
C THR A 309 -16.92 -25.36 1.94
N LEU A 310 -15.63 -25.04 2.10
CA LEU A 310 -15.07 -23.74 1.74
C LEU A 310 -15.21 -23.44 0.25
N ARG A 311 -14.96 -24.44 -0.62
CA ARG A 311 -15.17 -24.30 -2.07
C ARG A 311 -16.62 -24.00 -2.42
N SER A 312 -17.58 -24.69 -1.78
CA SER A 312 -19.00 -24.44 -2.00
C SER A 312 -19.42 -23.04 -1.52
N GLN A 313 -18.93 -22.60 -0.36
CA GLN A 313 -19.17 -21.25 0.16
C GLN A 313 -18.57 -20.19 -0.76
N ARG A 314 -17.34 -20.41 -1.24
CA ARG A 314 -16.65 -19.52 -2.17
C ARG A 314 -17.44 -19.36 -3.47
N THR A 315 -17.92 -20.46 -4.06
CA THR A 315 -18.75 -20.40 -5.28
C THR A 315 -20.03 -19.59 -5.06
N ALA A 316 -20.70 -19.77 -3.92
CA ALA A 316 -21.90 -19.00 -3.60
C ALA A 316 -21.59 -17.50 -3.40
N ALA A 317 -20.49 -17.16 -2.74
CA ALA A 317 -20.06 -15.77 -2.56
C ALA A 317 -19.62 -15.13 -3.89
N GLN A 318 -18.90 -15.87 -4.74
CA GLN A 318 -18.48 -15.42 -6.07
C GLN A 318 -19.68 -15.07 -6.96
N GLN A 319 -20.77 -15.84 -6.85
CA GLN A 319 -22.00 -15.55 -7.57
C GLN A 319 -22.59 -14.20 -7.14
N LYS A 320 -22.62 -13.89 -5.84
CA LYS A 320 -23.07 -12.58 -5.34
C LYS A 320 -22.22 -11.42 -5.87
N VAL A 321 -20.89 -11.59 -5.88
CA VAL A 321 -19.97 -10.59 -6.48
C VAL A 321 -20.28 -10.37 -7.95
N THR A 322 -20.50 -11.46 -8.70
CA THR A 322 -20.83 -11.39 -10.13
C THR A 322 -22.15 -10.67 -10.39
N GLU A 323 -23.17 -10.96 -9.58
CA GLU A 323 -24.48 -10.31 -9.66
C GLU A 323 -24.40 -8.82 -9.31
N ALA A 324 -23.70 -8.47 -8.23
CA ALA A 324 -23.50 -7.07 -7.84
C ALA A 324 -22.68 -6.28 -8.87
N ARG A 325 -21.60 -6.88 -9.42
CA ARG A 325 -20.79 -6.26 -10.48
C ARG A 325 -21.62 -6.02 -11.74
N ARG A 326 -22.47 -6.97 -12.14
CA ARG A 326 -23.37 -6.79 -13.27
C ARG A 326 -24.37 -5.66 -13.01
N ALA A 327 -25.00 -5.63 -11.84
CA ALA A 327 -25.96 -4.59 -11.49
C ALA A 327 -25.31 -3.18 -11.51
N LEU A 328 -24.08 -3.06 -11.03
CA LEU A 328 -23.31 -1.81 -11.11
C LEU A 328 -23.00 -1.44 -12.57
N ALA A 329 -22.48 -2.38 -13.35
CA ALA A 329 -22.14 -2.16 -14.76
C ALA A 329 -23.35 -1.73 -15.59
N ASP A 330 -24.48 -2.42 -15.43
CA ASP A 330 -25.73 -2.10 -16.13
C ASP A 330 -26.26 -0.70 -15.74
N ALA A 331 -26.02 -0.25 -14.50
CA ALA A 331 -26.47 1.05 -14.04
C ALA A 331 -25.61 2.21 -14.55
N VAL A 332 -24.30 2.02 -14.66
CA VAL A 332 -23.37 3.06 -15.12
C VAL A 332 -23.08 3.00 -16.61
N ASP A 333 -23.66 2.02 -17.32
CA ASP A 333 -23.51 1.87 -18.76
C ASP A 333 -23.94 3.13 -19.51
N GLY A 334 -23.14 3.53 -20.50
CA GLY A 334 -23.34 4.77 -21.22
C GLY A 334 -23.16 6.05 -20.39
N CYS A 335 -22.65 6.02 -19.15
CA CYS A 335 -22.28 7.23 -18.41
C CYS A 335 -20.81 7.60 -18.64
N VAL A 336 -20.48 8.85 -18.97
CA VAL A 336 -19.08 9.25 -19.21
C VAL A 336 -18.19 9.22 -17.95
N TYR A 337 -18.80 9.18 -16.75
CA TYR A 337 -18.08 9.12 -15.48
C TYR A 337 -17.89 7.70 -14.94
N HIS A 338 -18.34 6.66 -15.65
CA HIS A 338 -18.22 5.26 -15.20
C HIS A 338 -16.76 4.83 -14.95
N GLU A 339 -15.80 5.36 -15.73
CA GLU A 339 -14.38 5.05 -15.57
C GLU A 339 -13.82 5.44 -14.20
N TYR A 340 -14.33 6.52 -13.58
CA TYR A 340 -13.92 6.92 -12.24
C TYR A 340 -14.39 5.92 -11.18
N ILE A 341 -15.58 5.35 -11.37
CA ILE A 341 -16.11 4.28 -10.50
C ILE A 341 -15.28 3.01 -10.68
N TYR A 342 -14.96 2.64 -11.92
CA TYR A 342 -14.15 1.44 -12.20
C TYR A 342 -12.72 1.60 -11.70
N SER A 343 -12.13 2.79 -11.81
CA SER A 343 -10.80 3.08 -11.26
C SER A 343 -10.77 2.93 -9.74
N ALA A 344 -11.76 3.49 -9.02
CA ALA A 344 -11.88 3.35 -7.57
C ALA A 344 -12.02 1.88 -7.13
N LEU A 345 -12.72 1.07 -7.94
CA LEU A 345 -12.93 -0.37 -7.70
C LEU A 345 -11.87 -1.28 -8.34
N GLN A 346 -10.88 -0.71 -9.04
CA GLN A 346 -9.86 -1.42 -9.81
C GLN A 346 -10.43 -2.38 -10.87
N LEU A 347 -11.61 -2.10 -11.42
CA LEU A 347 -12.30 -2.93 -12.42
C LEU A 347 -11.82 -2.69 -13.87
N GLY A 348 -10.82 -1.82 -14.07
CA GLY A 348 -10.31 -1.36 -15.36
C GLY A 348 -9.28 -2.26 -16.03
#